data_AF-A0A948RIH1-F1
#
_entry.id   AF-A0A948RIH1-F1
#
_cell.length_a   1.000
_cell.length_b   1.000
_cell.length_c   1.000
_cell.angle_alpha   90.00
_cell.angle_beta   90.00
_cell.angle_gamma   90.00
#
_symmetry.space_group_name_H-M   'P 1'
#
loop_
_entity.id
_entity.type
_entity.pdbx_description
1 polymer ?
#
loop_
_entity_poly.entity_id
_entity_poly.type
_entity_poly.pdbx_seq_one_letter_code
_entity_poly.pdbx_strand_id
1 'polypeptide(L)' 'MPFGSRKPIPDNPVVNENPWGSQNPCYDDMAVLVNRAGKRCCVCKRVILNRHLKHRDGDEKPYCPDCV' A
#
# COMPACT_ATOMS: atom_id res chain seq x y z
N MET A 1 -20.15 26.41 23.26
CA MET A 1 -19.27 25.27 22.94
C MET A 1 -19.92 24.47 21.82
N PRO A 2 -19.50 24.58 20.55
CA PRO A 2 -20.08 23.76 19.50
C PRO A 2 -19.39 22.40 19.50
N PHE A 3 -20.14 21.35 19.87
CA PHE A 3 -19.78 19.96 19.64
C PHE A 3 -19.76 19.74 18.14
N GLY A 4 -18.59 19.96 17.52
CA GLY A 4 -18.35 19.65 16.12
C GLY A 4 -18.44 18.14 15.94
N SER A 5 -19.61 17.66 15.54
CA SER A 5 -19.86 16.30 15.05
C SER A 5 -18.88 15.98 13.93
N ARG A 6 -17.71 15.47 14.28
CA ARG A 6 -16.78 14.84 13.33
C ARG A 6 -17.54 13.65 12.78
N LYS A 7 -17.85 13.69 11.48
CA LYS A 7 -18.41 12.56 10.73
C LYS A 7 -17.69 11.29 11.16
N PRO A 8 -18.39 10.18 11.45
CA PRO A 8 -17.73 8.91 11.68
C PRO A 8 -16.82 8.64 10.48
N ILE A 9 -15.57 8.32 10.79
CA ILE A 9 -14.58 7.86 9.82
C ILE A 9 -15.25 6.71 9.07
N PRO A 10 -15.24 6.69 7.73
CA PRO A 10 -15.89 5.60 7.00
C PRO A 10 -15.32 4.26 7.49
N ASP A 11 -16.19 3.43 8.05
CA ASP A 11 -15.92 2.10 8.62
C ASP A 11 -15.59 1.06 7.54
N ASN A 12 -15.63 1.44 6.27
CA ASN A 12 -15.18 0.57 5.21
C ASN A 12 -13.66 0.41 5.35
N PRO A 13 -13.13 -0.81 5.56
CA PRO A 13 -11.72 -1.04 5.30
C PRO A 13 -11.50 -0.52 3.89
N VAL A 14 -10.56 0.40 3.73
CA VAL A 14 -10.17 0.90 2.41
C VAL A 14 -9.86 -0.35 1.60
N VAL A 15 -10.83 -0.81 0.81
CA VAL A 15 -10.70 -1.99 -0.04
C VAL A 15 -9.48 -1.64 -0.84
N ASN A 16 -8.41 -2.39 -0.60
CA ASN A 16 -7.08 -1.99 -0.99
C ASN A 16 -7.09 -1.90 -2.53
N GLU A 17 -7.34 -0.72 -3.09
CA GLU A 17 -7.41 -0.41 -4.53
C GLU A 17 -6.03 -0.52 -5.19
N ASN A 18 -5.14 -1.25 -4.56
CA ASN A 18 -3.80 -1.53 -4.99
C ASN A 18 -3.79 -2.93 -5.63
N PRO A 19 -3.92 -3.02 -6.97
CA PRO A 19 -3.91 -4.30 -7.67
C PRO A 19 -2.60 -5.08 -7.46
N TRP A 20 -1.53 -4.39 -7.04
CA TRP A 20 -0.20 -4.96 -6.81
C TRP A 20 0.09 -5.29 -5.33
N GLY A 21 -0.82 -4.90 -4.44
CA GLY A 21 -0.74 -5.13 -3.00
C GLY A 21 -1.31 -6.49 -2.60
N SER A 22 -1.49 -6.69 -1.30
CA SER A 22 -2.21 -7.87 -0.81
C SER A 22 -3.71 -7.71 -1.06
N GLN A 23 -4.27 -8.66 -1.79
CA GLN A 23 -5.71 -8.76 -2.05
C GLN A 23 -6.44 -9.53 -0.94
N ASN A 24 -5.70 -10.06 0.04
CA ASN A 24 -6.26 -10.88 1.10
C ASN A 24 -6.68 -9.97 2.28
N PRO A 25 -7.96 -9.98 2.70
CA PRO A 25 -8.45 -9.11 3.77
C PRO A 25 -7.83 -9.41 5.14
N CYS A 26 -7.26 -10.59 5.35
CA CYS A 26 -6.57 -10.95 6.59
C CYS A 26 -5.06 -10.65 6.55
N TYR A 27 -4.55 -10.22 5.40
CA TYR A 27 -3.12 -9.98 5.18
C TYR A 27 -2.94 -8.55 4.66
N ASP A 28 -3.03 -7.59 5.56
CA ASP A 28 -2.94 -6.18 5.19
C ASP A 28 -1.55 -5.75 4.72
N ASP A 29 -1.49 -4.57 4.12
CA ASP A 29 -0.26 -3.89 3.73
C ASP A 29 0.79 -3.82 4.86
N MET A 30 0.34 -3.68 6.12
CA MET A 30 1.25 -3.70 7.27
C MET A 30 1.84 -5.10 7.49
N ALA A 31 1.04 -6.16 7.37
CA ALA A 31 1.53 -7.53 7.47
C ALA A 31 2.54 -7.83 6.35
N VAL A 32 2.30 -7.35 5.13
CA VAL A 32 3.23 -7.47 4.00
C VAL A 32 4.59 -6.83 4.32
N LEU A 33 4.60 -5.63 4.91
CA LEU A 33 5.83 -4.92 5.26
C LEU A 33 6.58 -5.60 6.40
N VAL A 34 5.87 -6.01 7.45
CA VAL A 34 6.47 -6.68 8.62
C VAL A 34 7.09 -8.02 8.24
N ASN A 35 6.41 -8.80 7.39
CA ASN A 35 6.92 -10.07 6.89
C ASN A 35 7.96 -9.93 5.77
N ARG A 36 8.33 -8.70 5.39
CA ARG A 36 9.23 -8.41 4.25
C ARG A 36 8.76 -9.03 2.93
N ALA A 37 7.46 -9.31 2.80
CA ALA A 37 6.84 -9.90 1.61
C ALA A 37 6.59 -8.85 0.49
N GLY A 38 6.79 -7.57 0.80
CA GLY A 38 6.66 -6.46 -0.13
C GLY A 38 7.36 -5.20 0.37
N LYS A 39 7.41 -4.18 -0.47
CA LYS A 39 7.96 -2.85 -0.15
C LYS A 39 7.02 -1.75 -0.63
N ARG A 40 7.17 -0.54 -0.06
CA ARG A 40 6.44 0.65 -0.52
C ARG A 40 7.05 1.19 -1.80
N CYS A 41 6.24 1.49 -2.79
CA CYS A 41 6.69 2.23 -3.96
C CYS A 41 7.25 3.61 -3.53
N CYS A 42 8.37 4.01 -4.12
CA CYS A 42 8.99 5.30 -3.81
C CYS A 42 8.10 6.50 -4.18
N VAL A 43 7.31 6.37 -5.26
CA VAL A 43 6.46 7.43 -5.83
C VAL A 43 5.08 7.44 -5.17
N CYS A 44 4.26 6.42 -5.41
CA CYS A 44 2.86 6.40 -4.97
C CYS A 44 2.66 5.90 -3.53
N LYS A 45 3.74 5.48 -2.83
CA LYS A 45 3.74 4.97 -1.45
C LYS A 45 2.89 3.73 -1.17
N ARG A 46 2.22 3.18 -2.19
CA ARG A 46 1.46 1.92 -2.11
C ARG A 46 2.39 0.75 -1.78
N VAL A 47 1.90 -0.22 -0.99
CA VAL A 47 2.66 -1.42 -0.64
C VAL A 47 2.54 -2.45 -1.73
N ILE A 48 3.67 -2.92 -2.26
CA ILE A 48 3.69 -3.79 -3.42
C ILE A 48 4.39 -5.06 -3.04
N LEU A 49 3.76 -6.18 -3.37
CA LEU A 49 4.32 -7.50 -3.15
C LEU A 49 5.62 -7.63 -3.94
N ASN A 50 6.63 -8.29 -3.38
CA ASN A 50 7.94 -8.44 -4.01
C ASN A 50 7.85 -9.04 -5.43
N ARG A 51 6.85 -9.90 -5.69
CA ARG A 51 6.59 -10.49 -7.01
C ARG A 51 6.20 -9.48 -8.11
N HIS A 52 5.64 -8.34 -7.73
CA HIS A 52 5.21 -7.28 -8.65
C HIS A 52 6.11 -6.04 -8.56
N LEU A 53 7.12 -6.08 -7.69
CA LEU A 53 8.01 -4.96 -7.47
C LEU A 53 8.90 -4.75 -8.70
N LYS A 54 8.99 -3.51 -9.17
CA LYS A 54 9.86 -3.13 -10.28
C LYS A 54 10.97 -2.22 -9.77
N HIS A 55 12.09 -2.22 -10.49
CA HIS A 55 13.24 -1.36 -10.25
C HIS A 55 13.53 -0.60 -11.55
N ARG A 56 13.91 0.67 -11.45
CA ARG A 56 14.49 1.40 -12.59
C ARG A 56 15.95 1.00 -12.72
N ASP A 57 16.44 0.89 -13.95
CA ASP A 57 17.86 0.64 -14.22
C ASP A 57 18.72 1.72 -13.53
N GLY A 58 19.60 1.28 -12.63
CA GLY A 58 20.46 2.16 -11.83
C GLY A 58 19.85 2.73 -10.54
N ASP A 59 18.60 2.38 -10.17
CA ASP A 59 17.96 2.85 -8.93
C ASP A 59 17.58 1.68 -8.01
N GLU A 60 18.19 1.62 -6.81
CA GLU A 60 17.92 0.57 -5.82
C GLU A 60 16.53 0.68 -5.16
N LYS A 61 15.75 1.72 -5.49
CA LYS A 61 14.46 1.94 -4.82
C LYS A 61 13.37 1.07 -5.43
N PRO A 62 12.42 0.61 -4.60
CA PRO A 62 11.22 -0.10 -5.07
C PRO A 62 10.24 0.83 -5.81
N TYR A 63 9.77 0.41 -6.98
CA TYR A 63 8.73 1.09 -7.76
C TYR A 63 7.52 0.19 -8.02
N CYS A 64 6.38 0.84 -8.25
CA CYS A 64 5.17 0.18 -8.71
C CYS A 64 5.24 -0.06 -10.22
N PRO A 65 4.57 -1.10 -10.76
CA PRO A 65 4.48 -1.31 -12.19
C PRO A 65 3.96 -0.08 -12.96
N ASP A 66 3.02 0.68 -12.38
CA ASP A 66 2.51 1.92 -12.99
C ASP A 66 3.46 3.13 -12.86
N CYS A 67 4.46 3.05 -11.96
CA CYS A 67 5.30 4.17 -11.55
C CYS A 67 6.73 4.06 -12.10
N VAL A 68 7.10 2.88 -12.61
CA VAL A 68 8.44 2.60 -13.13
C VAL A 68 8.60 3.25 -14.50
#